data_AF-A0A7V7DDG5-F1
#
_entry.id   AF-A0A7V7DDG5-F1
#
_cell.length_a   1.000
_cell.length_b   1.000
_cell.length_c   1.000
_cell.angle_alpha   90.00
_cell.angle_beta   90.00
_cell.angle_gamma   90.00
#
_symmetry.space_group_name_H-M   'P 1'
#
loop_
_entity.id
_entity.type
_entity.pdbx_description
1 polymer ?
#
loop_
_entity_poly.entity_id
_entity_poly.type
_entity_poly.pdbx_seq_one_letter_code
_entity_poly.pdbx_strand_id
1 'polypeptide(L)'
;MLKTIRLEDAVGSKLSHDITEIRPGEFKGPAFRKGHTVCNEDICHLQKLGKNHLYLIDLEDDEIHENQAASILARGLAGEGVVWEDKPSEGKISLHAAVDGLLMVDTASLAAFNMVDEVMCATLHSHTIVKKGEMVAATRAIPLVMKQAPIERAAAIARQNGAVLSVRPLRNAKVGLIVTGNEVYHGLIKDQFEPILKQKVHGLGSTVIGTEFAPDDEDLIRSAIQSHLNNGCDLLLLSGGLSVDPDDVTRKGIRHAGANEIHYGAAALPGAMFLVAYIGDIPLLGVPACGLHHRITVLDLVLPRILAGERVGKKELAFIGHGGLCKDCPECSYPHCPFGKGI
;
A
#
# COMPACT_ATOMS: atom_id res chain seq x y z
N MET A 1 -13.16 -22.65 30.70
CA MET A 1 -12.78 -24.09 30.68
C MET A 1 -13.22 -24.81 29.40
N LEU A 2 -12.26 -25.26 28.56
CA LEU A 2 -12.53 -26.14 27.41
C LEU A 2 -12.94 -27.53 27.90
N LYS A 3 -14.23 -27.87 27.80
CA LYS A 3 -14.73 -29.20 28.14
C LYS A 3 -14.78 -30.07 26.90
N THR A 4 -14.09 -31.21 26.94
CA THR A 4 -14.01 -32.13 25.81
C THR A 4 -15.08 -33.22 25.96
N ILE A 5 -15.91 -33.41 24.95
CA ILE A 5 -16.88 -34.52 24.86
C ILE A 5 -16.45 -35.48 23.75
N ARG A 6 -16.61 -36.79 23.98
CA ARG A 6 -16.38 -37.77 22.91
C ARG A 6 -17.41 -37.58 21.81
N LEU A 7 -17.00 -37.79 20.56
CA LEU A 7 -17.90 -37.56 19.43
C LEU A 7 -19.17 -38.43 19.51
N GLU A 8 -19.05 -39.67 19.99
CA GLU A 8 -20.17 -40.61 20.21
C GLU A 8 -21.24 -40.05 21.16
N ASP A 9 -20.84 -39.24 22.13
CA ASP A 9 -21.73 -38.63 23.13
C ASP A 9 -22.16 -37.21 22.73
N ALA A 10 -21.70 -36.70 21.58
CA ALA A 10 -21.84 -35.30 21.21
C ALA A 10 -23.16 -34.98 20.50
N VAL A 11 -23.98 -35.99 20.16
CA VAL A 11 -25.29 -35.79 19.52
C VAL A 11 -26.19 -34.92 20.39
N GLY A 12 -26.78 -33.87 19.79
CA GLY A 12 -27.58 -32.86 20.48
C GLY A 12 -26.78 -31.69 21.05
N SER A 13 -25.45 -31.78 21.09
CA SER A 13 -24.60 -30.65 21.50
C SER A 13 -24.44 -29.63 20.38
N LYS A 14 -24.20 -28.36 20.74
CA LYS A 14 -23.90 -27.30 19.77
C LYS A 14 -22.39 -27.15 19.59
N LEU A 15 -21.95 -27.05 18.34
CA LEU A 15 -20.56 -26.77 18.02
C LEU A 15 -20.16 -25.38 18.50
N SER A 16 -19.04 -25.32 19.21
CA SER A 16 -18.54 -24.07 19.77
C SER A 16 -17.75 -23.22 18.78
N HIS A 17 -17.33 -23.81 17.65
CA HIS A 17 -16.54 -23.17 16.59
C HIS A 17 -16.81 -23.84 15.23
N ASP A 18 -16.36 -23.18 14.16
CA ASP A 18 -16.40 -23.74 12.80
C ASP A 18 -15.44 -24.94 12.69
N ILE A 19 -15.87 -26.01 12.03
CA ILE A 19 -15.01 -27.16 11.71
C ILE A 19 -14.68 -27.12 10.23
N THR A 20 -13.43 -26.76 9.93
CA THR A 20 -12.91 -26.68 8.56
C THR A 20 -12.73 -28.07 7.96
N GLU A 21 -13.23 -28.24 6.74
CA GLU A 21 -12.90 -29.37 5.87
C GLU A 21 -11.92 -28.91 4.80
N ILE A 22 -10.86 -29.70 4.63
CA ILE A 22 -9.84 -29.48 3.61
C ILE A 22 -9.74 -30.75 2.79
N ARG A 23 -10.27 -30.69 1.56
CA ARG A 23 -10.02 -31.69 0.51
C ARG A 23 -9.12 -31.04 -0.55
N PRO A 24 -7.83 -31.41 -0.61
CA PRO A 24 -6.87 -30.78 -1.52
C PRO A 24 -7.38 -30.73 -2.97
N GLY A 25 -7.43 -29.53 -3.55
CA GLY A 25 -7.87 -29.31 -4.93
C GLY A 25 -9.41 -29.32 -5.15
N GLU A 26 -10.21 -29.68 -4.15
CA GLU A 26 -11.67 -29.75 -4.27
C GLU A 26 -12.39 -28.72 -3.42
N PHE A 27 -12.08 -28.66 -2.12
CA PHE A 27 -12.84 -27.85 -1.16
C PHE A 27 -11.97 -27.39 0.00
N LYS A 28 -12.11 -26.12 0.36
CA LYS A 28 -11.56 -25.54 1.58
C LYS A 28 -12.58 -24.57 2.18
N GLY A 29 -13.14 -24.92 3.32
CA GLY A 29 -14.11 -24.09 4.03
C GLY A 29 -14.72 -24.79 5.24
N PRO A 30 -15.61 -24.10 5.97
CA PRO A 30 -16.30 -24.70 7.11
C PRO A 30 -17.30 -25.76 6.62
N ALA A 31 -17.06 -27.03 6.97
CA ALA A 31 -18.04 -28.10 6.75
C ALA A 31 -19.18 -28.01 7.77
N PHE A 32 -18.85 -27.61 8.99
CA PHE A 32 -19.82 -27.32 10.04
C PHE A 32 -19.56 -25.92 10.57
N ARG A 33 -20.63 -25.16 10.79
CA ARG A 33 -20.54 -23.81 11.37
C ARG A 33 -20.78 -23.83 12.87
N LYS A 34 -20.21 -22.85 13.58
CA LYS A 34 -20.50 -22.57 14.99
C LYS A 34 -22.02 -22.49 15.21
N GLY A 35 -22.48 -23.13 16.27
CA GLY A 35 -23.90 -23.21 16.65
C GLY A 35 -24.67 -24.35 15.99
N HIS A 36 -24.08 -25.07 15.02
CA HIS A 36 -24.66 -26.30 14.48
C HIS A 36 -24.92 -27.32 15.59
N THR A 37 -26.11 -27.91 15.58
CA THR A 37 -26.48 -28.95 16.55
C THR A 37 -26.13 -30.30 15.95
N VAL A 38 -25.20 -31.01 16.57
CA VAL A 38 -24.68 -32.28 16.06
C VAL A 38 -25.79 -33.33 16.03
N CYS A 39 -26.03 -33.94 14.87
CA CYS A 39 -26.95 -35.05 14.72
C CYS A 39 -26.20 -36.37 14.43
N ASN A 40 -26.92 -37.49 14.42
CA ASN A 40 -26.31 -38.81 14.21
C ASN A 40 -25.63 -38.93 12.85
N GLU A 41 -26.17 -38.26 11.83
CA GLU A 41 -25.65 -38.26 10.46
C GLU A 41 -24.28 -37.56 10.37
N ASP A 42 -24.00 -36.61 11.26
CA ASP A 42 -22.76 -35.83 11.26
C ASP A 42 -21.56 -36.64 11.75
N ILE A 43 -21.78 -37.66 12.57
CA ILE A 43 -20.72 -38.39 13.30
C ILE A 43 -19.68 -38.96 12.33
N CYS A 44 -20.12 -39.64 11.26
CA CYS A 44 -19.20 -40.22 10.28
C CYS A 44 -18.39 -39.13 9.55
N HIS A 45 -19.01 -37.99 9.24
CA HIS A 45 -18.34 -36.88 8.57
C HIS A 45 -17.31 -36.23 9.51
N LEU A 46 -17.68 -35.94 10.76
CA LEU A 46 -16.77 -35.39 11.78
C LEU A 46 -15.57 -36.32 12.04
N GLN A 47 -15.78 -37.65 12.06
CA GLN A 47 -14.68 -38.62 12.15
C GLN A 47 -13.74 -38.56 10.93
N LYS A 48 -14.29 -38.46 9.72
CA LYS A 48 -13.49 -38.29 8.49
C LYS A 48 -12.68 -36.98 8.51
N LEU A 49 -13.15 -35.96 9.22
CA LEU A 49 -12.42 -34.71 9.49
C LEU A 49 -11.42 -34.82 10.65
N GLY A 50 -11.18 -36.04 11.17
CA GLY A 50 -10.23 -36.31 12.25
C GLY A 50 -10.71 -35.88 13.64
N LYS A 51 -11.99 -35.57 13.81
CA LYS A 51 -12.56 -35.18 15.10
C LYS A 51 -13.03 -36.42 15.84
N ASN A 52 -12.28 -36.82 16.88
CA ASN A 52 -12.71 -37.87 17.82
C ASN A 52 -13.35 -37.29 19.08
N HIS A 53 -13.18 -35.99 19.29
CA HIS A 53 -13.74 -35.24 20.39
C HIS A 53 -14.22 -33.87 19.89
N LEU A 54 -15.27 -33.36 20.52
CA LEU A 54 -15.75 -31.99 20.32
C LEU A 54 -15.47 -31.17 21.57
N TYR A 55 -15.21 -29.88 21.38
CA TYR A 55 -14.98 -28.94 22.47
C TYR A 55 -16.27 -28.17 22.74
N LEU A 56 -16.77 -28.29 23.96
CA LEU A 56 -17.79 -27.43 24.54
C LEU A 56 -17.05 -26.26 25.22
N ILE A 57 -17.30 -25.06 24.72
CA ILE A 57 -16.70 -23.84 25.27
C ILE A 57 -17.57 -23.36 26.43
N ASP A 58 -17.00 -23.38 27.63
CA ASP A 58 -17.49 -22.63 28.78
C ASP A 58 -16.46 -21.53 29.05
N LEU A 59 -16.78 -20.27 28.76
CA LEU A 59 -15.83 -19.15 28.89
C LEU A 59 -15.78 -18.68 30.35
N GLU A 60 -14.57 -18.45 30.87
CA GLU A 60 -14.42 -17.66 32.10
C GLU A 60 -14.77 -16.18 31.85
N ASP A 61 -15.04 -15.41 32.91
CA ASP A 61 -15.46 -14.00 32.81
C ASP A 61 -14.43 -13.09 32.09
N ASP A 62 -13.16 -13.48 32.07
CA ASP A 62 -12.05 -12.78 31.42
C ASP A 62 -11.58 -13.45 30.11
N GLU A 63 -12.29 -14.48 29.65
CA GLU A 63 -12.02 -15.19 28.40
C GLU A 63 -12.98 -14.74 27.28
N ILE A 64 -12.43 -14.64 26.07
CA ILE A 64 -13.20 -14.33 24.87
C ILE A 64 -12.95 -15.36 23.77
N HIS A 65 -13.97 -15.54 22.93
CA HIS A 65 -13.90 -16.38 21.76
C HIS A 65 -13.14 -15.69 20.61
N GLU A 66 -12.44 -16.45 19.78
CA GLU A 66 -11.63 -15.94 18.64
C GLU A 66 -12.35 -14.91 17.77
N ASN A 67 -13.62 -15.14 17.45
CA ASN A 67 -14.44 -14.21 16.67
C ASN A 67 -14.62 -12.85 17.35
N GLN A 68 -14.85 -12.83 18.67
CA GLN A 68 -14.95 -11.57 19.41
C GLN A 68 -13.60 -10.85 19.45
N ALA A 69 -12.52 -11.62 19.62
CA ALA A 69 -11.16 -11.08 19.55
C ALA A 69 -10.87 -10.46 18.17
N ALA A 70 -11.18 -11.17 17.09
CA ALA A 70 -10.98 -10.70 15.72
C ALA A 70 -11.67 -9.35 15.45
N SER A 71 -12.89 -9.16 15.96
CA SER A 71 -13.63 -7.89 15.83
C SER A 71 -12.96 -6.75 16.60
N ILE A 72 -12.40 -7.01 17.79
CA ILE A 72 -11.64 -6.02 18.57
C ILE A 72 -10.37 -5.61 17.81
N LEU A 73 -9.62 -6.59 17.29
CA LEU A 73 -8.38 -6.38 16.54
C LEU A 73 -8.65 -5.59 15.25
N ALA A 74 -9.65 -5.99 14.45
CA ALA A 74 -9.98 -5.31 13.20
C ALA A 74 -10.35 -3.84 13.42
N ARG A 75 -11.12 -3.55 14.48
CA ARG A 75 -11.42 -2.18 14.90
C ARG A 75 -10.18 -1.41 15.38
N GLY A 76 -9.18 -2.10 15.93
CA GLY A 76 -7.91 -1.49 16.34
C GLY A 76 -7.05 -1.07 15.15
N LEU A 77 -7.02 -1.90 14.11
CA LEU A 77 -6.15 -1.75 12.94
C LEU A 77 -6.70 -0.81 11.87
N ALA A 78 -8.02 -0.78 11.67
CA ALA A 78 -8.67 -0.03 10.60
C ALA A 78 -8.64 1.49 10.86
N GLY A 79 -8.11 2.25 9.91
CA GLY A 79 -8.15 3.71 9.86
C GLY A 79 -8.98 4.26 8.72
N GLU A 80 -8.70 5.51 8.38
CA GLU A 80 -9.36 6.20 7.26
C GLU A 80 -9.18 5.44 5.94
N GLY A 81 -10.28 5.31 5.18
CA GLY A 81 -10.24 4.61 3.90
C GLY A 81 -10.19 3.08 4.01
N VAL A 82 -10.28 2.49 5.21
CA VAL A 82 -10.31 1.04 5.43
C VAL A 82 -11.64 0.63 6.05
N VAL A 83 -12.29 -0.37 5.47
CA VAL A 83 -13.57 -0.92 5.93
C VAL A 83 -13.48 -2.41 6.19
N TRP A 84 -14.33 -2.91 7.08
CA TRP A 84 -14.47 -4.33 7.40
C TRP A 84 -15.90 -4.61 7.82
N GLU A 85 -16.34 -5.85 7.66
CA GLU A 85 -17.64 -6.31 8.16
C GLU A 85 -17.43 -7.09 9.45
N ASP A 86 -18.29 -6.88 10.45
CA ASP A 86 -18.29 -7.62 11.71
C ASP A 86 -18.89 -9.02 11.52
N LYS A 87 -18.24 -9.81 10.66
CA LYS A 87 -18.58 -11.20 10.33
C LYS A 87 -17.32 -12.08 10.41
N PRO A 88 -16.70 -12.19 11.60
CA PRO A 88 -15.54 -13.04 11.77
C PRO A 88 -15.87 -14.50 11.46
N SER A 89 -14.95 -15.21 10.81
CA SER A 89 -15.03 -16.64 10.56
C SER A 89 -13.65 -17.26 10.81
N GLU A 90 -13.63 -18.36 11.57
CA GLU A 90 -12.39 -19.00 12.03
C GLU A 90 -11.40 -18.00 12.66
N GLY A 91 -11.92 -17.11 13.52
CA GLY A 91 -11.13 -16.09 14.19
C GLY A 91 -10.53 -15.01 13.29
N LYS A 92 -10.93 -14.93 12.02
CA LYS A 92 -10.35 -14.02 11.01
C LYS A 92 -11.34 -12.96 10.54
N ILE A 93 -10.84 -11.73 10.35
CA ILE A 93 -11.53 -10.65 9.63
C ILE A 93 -10.63 -10.10 8.53
N SER A 94 -11.20 -9.91 7.34
CA SER A 94 -10.56 -9.24 6.21
C SER A 94 -10.90 -7.76 6.20
N LEU A 95 -9.90 -6.92 5.98
CA LEU A 95 -10.01 -5.47 5.83
C LEU A 95 -9.85 -5.10 4.37
N HIS A 96 -10.69 -4.19 3.89
CA HIS A 96 -10.80 -3.82 2.49
C HIS A 96 -10.67 -2.31 2.30
N ALA A 97 -10.18 -1.90 1.14
CA ALA A 97 -10.14 -0.49 0.76
C ALA A 97 -11.58 0.06 0.59
N ALA A 98 -11.89 1.16 1.25
CA ALA A 98 -13.18 1.84 1.13
C ALA A 98 -13.28 2.71 -0.13
N VAL A 99 -12.12 3.12 -0.65
CA VAL A 99 -11.95 4.02 -1.79
C VAL A 99 -10.78 3.52 -2.66
N ASP A 100 -10.74 3.97 -3.90
CA ASP A 100 -9.53 3.88 -4.72
C ASP A 100 -8.44 4.79 -4.11
N GLY A 101 -7.21 4.29 -3.99
CA GLY A 101 -6.15 5.09 -3.39
C GLY A 101 -4.84 4.36 -3.15
N LEU A 102 -3.99 4.98 -2.34
CA LEU A 102 -2.71 4.44 -1.90
C LEU A 102 -2.85 3.86 -0.49
N LEU A 103 -2.56 2.57 -0.33
CA LEU A 103 -2.47 1.93 0.98
C LEU A 103 -1.26 2.47 1.74
N MET A 104 -1.48 2.94 2.96
CA MET A 104 -0.45 3.33 3.90
C MET A 104 -0.48 2.37 5.10
N VAL A 105 0.67 1.83 5.44
CA VAL A 105 0.86 0.95 6.60
C VAL A 105 1.91 1.54 7.52
N ASP A 106 1.56 1.75 8.79
CA ASP A 106 2.53 2.00 9.84
C ASP A 106 3.19 0.67 10.22
N THR A 107 4.34 0.39 9.60
CA THR A 107 5.09 -0.86 9.77
C THR A 107 5.59 -1.06 11.19
N ALA A 108 5.89 0.02 11.92
CA ALA A 108 6.34 -0.06 13.30
C ALA A 108 5.19 -0.45 14.24
N SER A 109 4.03 0.19 14.10
CA SER A 109 2.83 -0.15 14.88
C SER A 109 2.28 -1.53 14.52
N LEU A 110 2.35 -1.94 13.24
CA LEU A 110 2.00 -3.30 12.80
C LEU A 110 2.92 -4.36 13.43
N ALA A 111 4.24 -4.10 13.46
CA ALA A 111 5.19 -5.00 14.10
C ALA A 111 4.95 -5.09 15.60
N ALA A 112 4.75 -3.96 16.28
CA ALA A 112 4.45 -3.92 17.71
C ALA A 112 3.13 -4.66 18.05
N PHE A 113 2.11 -4.52 17.21
CA PHE A 113 0.87 -5.29 17.32
C PHE A 113 1.12 -6.79 17.21
N ASN A 114 1.87 -7.23 16.20
CA ASN A 114 2.17 -8.64 15.95
C ASN A 114 3.14 -9.27 16.97
N MET A 115 3.82 -8.46 17.78
CA MET A 115 4.65 -8.94 18.89
C MET A 115 3.82 -9.31 20.13
N VAL A 116 2.52 -8.98 20.16
CA VAL A 116 1.62 -9.47 21.20
C VAL A 116 1.27 -10.93 20.89
N ASP A 117 1.36 -11.79 21.91
CA ASP A 117 0.98 -13.19 21.76
C ASP A 117 -0.49 -13.32 21.29
N GLU A 118 -0.79 -14.44 20.62
CA GLU A 118 -2.15 -14.85 20.24
C GLU A 118 -2.86 -13.99 19.18
N VAL A 119 -2.23 -12.92 18.68
CA VAL A 119 -2.77 -12.08 17.60
C VAL A 119 -1.90 -12.16 16.35
N MET A 120 -2.52 -11.91 15.20
CA MET A 120 -1.78 -11.64 13.97
C MET A 120 -2.52 -10.66 13.08
N CYS A 121 -1.76 -9.88 12.31
CA CYS A 121 -2.24 -9.10 11.19
C CYS A 121 -1.19 -9.13 10.07
N ALA A 122 -1.65 -9.39 8.86
CA ALA A 122 -0.86 -9.30 7.64
C ALA A 122 -1.51 -8.33 6.66
N THR A 123 -0.68 -7.61 5.91
CA THR A 123 -1.09 -6.53 5.00
C THR A 123 -0.46 -6.72 3.63
N LEU A 124 -1.02 -6.08 2.60
CA LEU A 124 -0.25 -5.73 1.41
C LEU A 124 0.90 -4.77 1.79
N HIS A 125 1.87 -4.58 0.90
CA HIS A 125 2.94 -3.62 1.15
C HIS A 125 2.40 -2.19 1.22
N SER A 126 3.00 -1.37 2.10
CA SER A 126 2.75 0.07 2.10
C SER A 126 3.05 0.68 0.73
N HIS A 127 2.37 1.75 0.39
CA HIS A 127 2.41 2.42 -0.92
C HIS A 127 1.89 1.56 -2.10
N THR A 128 1.07 0.55 -1.85
CA THR A 128 0.38 -0.19 -2.93
C THR A 128 -0.86 0.60 -3.37
N ILE A 129 -1.03 0.81 -4.69
CA ILE A 129 -2.27 1.36 -5.25
C ILE A 129 -3.34 0.26 -5.19
N VAL A 130 -4.49 0.56 -4.59
CA VAL A 130 -5.59 -0.37 -4.36
C VAL A 130 -6.90 0.19 -4.89
N LYS A 131 -7.81 -0.72 -5.27
CA LYS A 131 -9.17 -0.38 -5.69
C LYS A 131 -10.17 -0.56 -4.56
N LYS A 132 -11.25 0.22 -4.58
CA LYS A 132 -12.36 0.05 -3.65
C LYS A 132 -12.84 -1.41 -3.65
N GLY A 133 -12.96 -1.99 -2.46
CA GLY A 133 -13.35 -3.38 -2.24
C GLY A 133 -12.20 -4.38 -2.27
N GLU A 134 -10.99 -3.97 -2.65
CA GLU A 134 -9.81 -4.83 -2.63
C GLU A 134 -9.39 -5.13 -1.18
N MET A 135 -9.02 -6.38 -0.90
CA MET A 135 -8.55 -6.78 0.42
C MET A 135 -7.11 -6.26 0.64
N VAL A 136 -6.93 -5.41 1.63
CA VAL A 136 -5.65 -4.77 1.94
C VAL A 136 -4.93 -5.40 3.12
N ALA A 137 -5.68 -6.05 4.01
CA ALA A 137 -5.14 -6.72 5.17
C ALA A 137 -6.12 -7.79 5.70
N ALA A 138 -5.63 -8.66 6.56
CA ALA A 138 -6.44 -9.54 7.37
C ALA A 138 -5.84 -9.65 8.78
N THR A 139 -6.70 -9.75 9.79
CA THR A 139 -6.29 -10.02 11.17
C THR A 139 -6.95 -11.29 11.67
N ARG A 140 -6.28 -11.99 12.59
CA ARG A 140 -6.78 -13.20 13.20
C ARG A 140 -6.37 -13.34 14.66
N ALA A 141 -7.27 -13.85 15.48
CA ALA A 141 -6.92 -14.42 16.78
C ALA A 141 -6.46 -15.88 16.58
N ILE A 142 -5.33 -16.25 17.17
CA ILE A 142 -4.69 -17.55 16.91
C ILE A 142 -5.37 -18.68 17.71
N PRO A 143 -5.59 -18.56 19.04
CA PRO A 143 -6.30 -19.57 19.81
C PRO A 143 -7.80 -19.47 19.61
N LEU A 144 -8.53 -20.53 19.94
CA LEU A 144 -10.00 -20.55 19.89
C LEU A 144 -10.64 -19.74 21.04
N VAL A 145 -10.01 -19.81 22.22
CA VAL A 145 -10.38 -19.09 23.44
C VAL A 145 -9.10 -18.49 24.02
N MET A 146 -9.17 -17.22 24.44
CA MET A 146 -8.04 -16.47 24.97
C MET A 146 -8.48 -15.49 26.04
N LYS A 147 -7.53 -14.98 26.82
CA LYS A 147 -7.81 -13.88 27.76
C LYS A 147 -8.09 -12.59 26.99
N GLN A 148 -9.01 -11.77 27.49
CA GLN A 148 -9.40 -10.51 26.85
C GLN A 148 -8.27 -9.47 26.88
N ALA A 149 -7.50 -9.41 27.96
CA ALA A 149 -6.50 -8.36 28.19
C ALA A 149 -5.39 -8.29 27.11
N PRO A 150 -4.77 -9.40 26.64
CA PRO A 150 -3.84 -9.38 25.51
C PRO A 150 -4.43 -8.79 24.22
N ILE A 151 -5.68 -9.12 23.90
CA ILE A 151 -6.38 -8.65 22.69
C ILE A 151 -6.63 -7.15 22.75
N GLU A 152 -7.10 -6.65 23.90
CA GLU A 152 -7.30 -5.22 24.11
C GLU A 152 -5.99 -4.45 24.08
N ARG A 153 -4.93 -5.02 24.66
CA ARG A 153 -3.58 -4.45 24.60
C ARG A 153 -3.07 -4.34 23.17
N ALA A 154 -3.23 -5.40 22.36
CA ALA A 154 -2.85 -5.36 20.95
C ALA A 154 -3.63 -4.27 20.18
N ALA A 155 -4.95 -4.21 20.38
CA ALA A 155 -5.78 -3.18 19.76
C ALA A 155 -5.43 -1.75 20.23
N ALA A 156 -5.00 -1.58 21.48
CA ALA A 156 -4.52 -0.29 22.00
C ALA A 156 -3.18 0.11 21.37
N ILE A 157 -2.22 -0.81 21.25
CA ILE A 157 -0.94 -0.60 20.56
C ILE A 157 -1.20 -0.15 19.11
N ALA A 158 -2.11 -0.83 18.40
CA ALA A 158 -2.48 -0.48 17.03
C ALA A 158 -3.04 0.95 16.88
N ARG A 159 -3.59 1.55 17.94
CA ARG A 159 -4.16 2.91 17.91
C ARG A 159 -3.23 3.98 18.46
N GLN A 160 -2.13 3.60 19.10
CA GLN A 160 -1.31 4.52 19.89
C GLN A 160 -0.77 5.71 19.07
N ASN A 161 -0.37 5.46 17.82
CA ASN A 161 0.21 6.47 16.92
C ASN A 161 -0.75 6.89 15.79
N GLY A 162 -2.05 6.70 15.99
CA GLY A 162 -3.04 6.74 14.92
C GLY A 162 -3.36 5.34 14.40
N ALA A 163 -4.01 5.25 13.24
CA ALA A 163 -4.39 3.95 12.68
C ALA A 163 -3.22 3.27 11.96
N VAL A 164 -3.07 1.96 12.15
CA VAL A 164 -2.06 1.14 11.45
C VAL A 164 -2.27 1.13 9.95
N LEU A 165 -3.53 1.07 9.51
CA LEU A 165 -3.91 0.95 8.10
C LEU A 165 -4.73 2.15 7.68
N SER A 166 -4.37 2.78 6.58
CA SER A 166 -5.22 3.76 5.91
C SER A 166 -5.11 3.65 4.40
N VAL A 167 -6.16 4.06 3.68
CA VAL A 167 -6.11 4.20 2.22
C VAL A 167 -6.38 5.65 1.89
N ARG A 168 -5.39 6.32 1.29
CA ARG A 168 -5.48 7.73 0.93
C ARG A 168 -5.88 7.87 -0.54
N PRO A 169 -6.98 8.57 -0.86
CA PRO A 169 -7.32 8.81 -2.26
C PRO A 169 -6.23 9.64 -2.94
N LEU A 170 -6.05 9.42 -4.24
CA LEU A 170 -5.13 10.22 -5.05
C LEU A 170 -5.85 11.48 -5.53
N ARG A 171 -5.26 12.66 -5.31
CA ARG A 171 -5.79 13.90 -5.87
C ARG A 171 -5.60 13.93 -7.38
N ASN A 172 -6.55 14.54 -8.10
CA ASN A 172 -6.41 14.84 -9.52
C ASN A 172 -5.55 16.11 -9.68
N ALA A 173 -4.27 15.93 -10.03
CA ALA A 173 -3.34 17.04 -10.22
C ALA A 173 -3.47 17.67 -11.62
N LYS A 174 -3.23 18.98 -11.68
CA LYS A 174 -2.98 19.72 -12.92
C LYS A 174 -1.48 19.81 -13.14
N VAL A 175 -0.98 19.01 -14.08
CA VAL A 175 0.44 18.80 -14.29
C VAL A 175 0.97 19.70 -15.40
N GLY A 176 2.01 20.47 -15.10
CA GLY A 176 2.83 21.16 -16.09
C GLY A 176 4.02 20.28 -16.47
N LEU A 177 4.21 20.04 -17.77
CA LEU A 177 5.35 19.29 -18.27
C LEU A 177 6.38 20.24 -18.89
N ILE A 178 7.64 20.06 -18.52
CA ILE A 178 8.77 20.79 -19.11
C ILE A 178 9.79 19.76 -19.58
N VAL A 179 10.12 19.80 -20.87
CA VAL A 179 11.16 18.96 -21.47
C VAL A 179 12.35 19.85 -21.78
N THR A 180 13.48 19.59 -21.13
CA THR A 180 14.72 20.35 -21.32
C THR A 180 15.65 19.64 -22.29
N GLY A 181 16.50 20.40 -22.97
CA GLY A 181 17.53 19.89 -23.87
C GLY A 181 17.57 20.67 -25.18
N ASN A 182 18.78 21.14 -25.53
CA ASN A 182 18.99 21.95 -26.74
C ASN A 182 18.54 21.25 -28.02
N GLU A 183 18.79 19.95 -28.12
CA GLU A 183 18.46 19.11 -29.27
C GLU A 183 16.95 18.96 -29.50
N VAL A 184 16.15 18.88 -28.42
CA VAL A 184 14.68 18.84 -28.53
C VAL A 184 14.15 20.24 -28.81
N TYR A 185 14.64 21.25 -28.11
CA TYR A 185 14.20 22.64 -28.26
C TYR A 185 14.41 23.18 -29.69
N HIS A 186 15.54 22.87 -30.30
CA HIS A 186 15.85 23.26 -31.69
C HIS A 186 15.27 22.29 -32.73
N GLY A 187 14.54 21.25 -32.32
CA GLY A 187 13.92 20.28 -33.22
C GLY A 187 14.91 19.37 -33.96
N LEU A 188 16.13 19.21 -33.44
CA LEU A 188 17.12 18.27 -33.97
C LEU A 188 16.69 16.82 -33.74
N ILE A 189 15.98 16.57 -32.64
CA ILE A 189 15.30 15.30 -32.35
C ILE A 189 13.84 15.54 -31.95
N LYS A 190 13.03 14.49 -32.02
CA LYS A 190 11.67 14.51 -31.49
C LYS A 190 11.66 14.10 -30.03
N ASP A 191 10.84 14.77 -29.23
CA ASP A 191 10.61 14.36 -27.85
C ASP A 191 9.92 13.00 -27.76
N GLN A 192 10.32 12.23 -26.75
CA GLN A 192 9.73 10.95 -26.38
C GLN A 192 9.25 10.91 -24.93
N PHE A 193 9.56 11.91 -24.09
CA PHE A 193 9.12 11.94 -22.70
C PHE A 193 7.66 12.32 -22.56
N GLU A 194 7.18 13.32 -23.31
CA GLU A 194 5.81 13.81 -23.24
C GLU A 194 4.76 12.71 -23.32
N PRO A 195 4.75 11.81 -24.33
CA PRO A 195 3.75 10.75 -24.40
C PRO A 195 3.82 9.79 -23.20
N ILE A 196 5.03 9.45 -22.74
CA ILE A 196 5.24 8.53 -21.62
C ILE A 196 4.73 9.14 -20.31
N LEU A 197 5.11 10.39 -20.03
CA LEU A 197 4.74 11.10 -18.82
C LEU A 197 3.25 11.42 -18.81
N LYS A 198 2.68 11.83 -19.94
CA LYS A 198 1.22 11.97 -20.09
C LYS A 198 0.51 10.68 -19.73
N GLN A 199 0.95 9.53 -20.26
CA GLN A 199 0.31 8.25 -19.95
C GLN A 199 0.36 7.92 -18.45
N LYS A 200 1.51 8.11 -17.78
CA LYS A 200 1.66 7.87 -16.34
C LYS A 200 0.77 8.79 -15.50
N VAL A 201 0.71 10.07 -15.84
CA VAL A 201 -0.13 11.07 -15.16
C VAL A 201 -1.62 10.73 -15.30
N HIS A 202 -2.08 10.42 -16.52
CA HIS A 202 -3.48 10.05 -16.76
C HIS A 202 -3.85 8.73 -16.09
N GLY A 203 -2.93 7.75 -16.05
CA GLY A 203 -3.14 6.47 -15.36
C GLY A 203 -3.41 6.62 -13.86
N LEU A 204 -2.98 7.73 -13.26
CA LEU A 204 -3.24 8.08 -11.86
C LEU A 204 -4.38 9.10 -11.70
N GLY A 205 -5.17 9.33 -12.74
CA GLY A 205 -6.34 10.23 -12.72
C GLY A 205 -6.02 11.72 -12.80
N SER A 206 -4.75 12.10 -13.02
CA SER A 206 -4.33 13.49 -13.16
C SER A 206 -4.31 13.92 -14.63
N THR A 207 -4.12 15.21 -14.92
CA THR A 207 -4.15 15.75 -16.28
C THR A 207 -2.96 16.64 -16.55
N VAL A 208 -2.30 16.45 -17.70
CA VAL A 208 -1.26 17.38 -18.17
C VAL A 208 -1.94 18.55 -18.88
N ILE A 209 -1.82 19.75 -18.32
CA ILE A 209 -2.52 20.95 -18.85
C ILE A 209 -1.68 21.72 -19.86
N GLY A 210 -0.36 21.50 -19.88
CA GLY A 210 0.55 22.11 -20.84
C GLY A 210 1.89 21.39 -20.87
N THR A 211 2.55 21.49 -22.02
CA THR A 211 3.92 21.04 -22.23
C THR A 211 4.72 22.21 -22.78
N GLU A 212 5.89 22.46 -22.22
CA GLU A 212 6.82 23.48 -22.70
C GLU A 212 8.21 22.86 -22.91
N PHE A 213 8.92 23.34 -23.93
CA PHE A 213 10.29 22.92 -24.22
C PHE A 213 11.24 24.06 -23.83
N ALA A 214 12.33 23.74 -23.14
CA ALA A 214 13.36 24.71 -22.77
C ALA A 214 14.74 24.21 -23.19
N PRO A 215 15.63 25.08 -23.69
CA PRO A 215 17.03 24.71 -23.89
C PRO A 215 17.74 24.59 -22.53
N ASP A 216 19.04 24.23 -22.55
CA ASP A 216 19.88 24.21 -21.35
C ASP A 216 20.28 25.64 -20.93
N ASP A 217 19.27 26.43 -20.59
CA ASP A 217 19.37 27.83 -20.15
C ASP A 217 18.56 28.04 -18.87
N GLU A 218 19.23 28.60 -17.85
CA GLU A 218 18.66 28.76 -16.51
C GLU A 218 17.43 29.68 -16.49
N ASP A 219 17.47 30.79 -17.24
CA ASP A 219 16.39 31.79 -17.28
C ASP A 219 15.18 31.27 -18.05
N LEU A 220 15.38 30.50 -19.12
CA LEU A 220 14.30 29.89 -19.88
C LEU A 220 13.63 28.75 -19.10
N ILE A 221 14.39 27.89 -18.41
CA ILE A 221 13.84 26.86 -17.52
C ILE A 221 13.02 27.51 -16.39
N ARG A 222 13.54 28.56 -15.76
CA ARG A 222 12.80 29.34 -14.75
C ARG A 222 11.48 29.87 -15.33
N SER A 223 11.52 30.45 -16.52
CA SER A 223 10.36 31.05 -17.17
C SER A 223 9.27 30.00 -17.49
N ALA A 224 9.67 28.82 -17.96
CA ALA A 224 8.75 27.70 -18.20
C ALA A 224 8.10 27.21 -16.90
N ILE A 225 8.87 27.10 -15.81
CA ILE A 225 8.32 26.76 -14.48
C ILE A 225 7.29 27.81 -14.05
N GLN A 226 7.63 29.09 -14.12
CA GLN A 226 6.73 30.17 -13.70
C GLN A 226 5.47 30.26 -14.57
N SER A 227 5.59 30.00 -15.87
CA SER A 227 4.47 29.91 -16.81
C SER A 227 3.45 28.87 -16.37
N HIS A 228 3.89 27.64 -16.07
CA HIS A 228 3.01 26.57 -15.60
C HIS A 228 2.37 26.88 -14.24
N LEU A 229 3.13 27.46 -13.31
CA LEU A 229 2.60 27.90 -12.01
C LEU A 229 1.51 28.96 -12.19
N ASN A 230 1.74 29.96 -13.04
CA ASN A 230 0.77 31.02 -13.34
C ASN A 230 -0.49 30.47 -14.04
N ASN A 231 -0.37 29.39 -14.80
CA ASN A 231 -1.48 28.68 -15.43
C ASN A 231 -2.24 27.74 -14.46
N GLY A 232 -1.86 27.72 -13.18
CA GLY A 232 -2.54 26.96 -12.13
C GLY A 232 -2.16 25.48 -12.10
N CYS A 233 -0.96 25.12 -12.57
CA CYS A 233 -0.41 23.78 -12.31
C CYS A 233 -0.13 23.62 -10.81
N ASP A 234 -0.47 22.44 -10.27
CA ASP A 234 -0.25 22.08 -8.86
C ASP A 234 0.70 20.88 -8.71
N LEU A 235 1.36 20.49 -9.78
CA LEU A 235 2.47 19.54 -9.87
C LEU A 235 3.24 19.83 -11.16
N LEU A 236 4.57 19.82 -11.09
CA LEU A 236 5.44 19.98 -12.26
C LEU A 236 6.28 18.73 -12.49
N LEU A 237 6.41 18.32 -13.75
CA LEU A 237 7.33 17.28 -14.18
C LEU A 237 8.36 17.90 -15.12
N LEU A 238 9.64 17.72 -14.82
CA LEU A 238 10.75 18.12 -15.66
C LEU A 238 11.46 16.86 -16.18
N SER A 239 11.86 16.84 -17.44
CA SER A 239 12.65 15.75 -18.00
C SER A 239 13.63 16.25 -19.06
N GLY A 240 14.44 15.37 -19.63
CA GLY A 240 15.50 15.71 -20.60
C GLY A 240 16.78 16.27 -19.97
N GLY A 241 16.68 16.91 -18.81
CA GLY A 241 17.80 17.26 -17.92
C GLY A 241 17.88 16.34 -16.70
N LEU A 242 18.73 16.67 -15.74
CA LEU A 242 19.13 15.95 -14.51
C LEU A 242 20.37 15.05 -14.63
N SER A 243 21.20 15.26 -15.65
CA SER A 243 22.53 14.65 -15.72
C SER A 243 23.47 15.25 -14.66
N VAL A 244 24.63 14.62 -14.50
CA VAL A 244 25.76 15.16 -13.74
C VAL A 244 26.61 16.12 -14.57
N ASP A 245 26.28 16.29 -15.85
CA ASP A 245 27.03 17.12 -16.79
C ASP A 245 27.04 18.60 -16.35
N PRO A 246 28.18 19.30 -16.47
CA PRO A 246 28.27 20.72 -16.08
C PRO A 246 27.32 21.65 -16.83
N ASP A 247 26.99 21.29 -18.06
CA ASP A 247 26.13 22.05 -18.95
C ASP A 247 24.64 21.85 -18.62
N ASP A 248 24.31 20.88 -17.76
CA ASP A 248 22.96 20.70 -17.26
C ASP A 248 22.63 21.73 -16.17
N VAL A 249 21.94 22.78 -16.59
CA VAL A 249 21.51 23.88 -15.73
C VAL A 249 20.11 23.67 -15.13
N THR A 250 19.49 22.50 -15.32
CA THR A 250 18.11 22.23 -14.87
C THR A 250 17.92 22.47 -13.38
N ARG A 251 18.85 21.98 -12.55
CA ARG A 251 18.80 22.18 -11.08
C ARG A 251 19.03 23.63 -10.67
N LYS A 252 19.75 24.42 -11.48
CA LYS A 252 19.91 25.86 -11.25
C LYS A 252 18.61 26.58 -11.61
N GLY A 253 18.02 26.26 -12.76
CA GLY A 253 16.72 26.80 -13.20
C GLY A 253 15.59 26.54 -12.20
N ILE A 254 15.51 25.31 -11.65
CA ILE A 254 14.56 24.95 -10.58
C ILE A 254 14.74 25.83 -9.34
N ARG A 255 15.99 26.07 -8.93
CA ARG A 255 16.30 26.90 -7.75
C ARG A 255 16.00 28.37 -8.02
N HIS A 256 16.33 28.84 -9.22
CA HIS A 256 16.04 30.21 -9.66
C HIS A 256 14.53 30.46 -9.77
N ALA A 257 13.73 29.43 -10.05
CA ALA A 257 12.27 29.50 -9.99
C ALA A 257 11.70 29.55 -8.56
N GLY A 258 12.55 29.55 -7.54
CA GLY A 258 12.15 29.71 -6.14
C GLY A 258 12.00 28.40 -5.36
N ALA A 259 12.52 27.29 -5.89
CA ALA A 259 12.52 26.04 -5.13
C ALA A 259 13.49 26.13 -3.93
N ASN A 260 12.96 25.94 -2.74
CA ASN A 260 13.71 26.05 -1.48
C ASN A 260 14.12 24.70 -0.89
N GLU A 261 13.31 23.67 -1.15
CA GLU A 261 13.59 22.28 -0.80
C GLU A 261 13.90 21.52 -2.08
N ILE A 262 15.12 20.97 -2.18
CA ILE A 262 15.57 20.19 -3.34
C ILE A 262 16.29 18.94 -2.83
N HIS A 263 15.78 17.79 -3.24
CA HIS A 263 16.36 16.48 -2.98
C HIS A 263 16.72 15.83 -4.29
N TYR A 264 18.02 15.75 -4.57
CA TYR A 264 18.55 15.11 -5.77
C TYR A 264 19.16 13.77 -5.40
N GLY A 265 18.76 12.73 -6.12
CA GLY A 265 19.16 11.36 -5.86
C GLY A 265 18.06 10.55 -5.19
N ALA A 266 17.79 9.37 -5.71
CA ALA A 266 16.91 8.38 -5.07
C ALA A 266 17.62 7.04 -4.97
N ALA A 267 17.38 6.30 -3.89
CA ALA A 267 17.91 4.95 -3.70
C ALA A 267 17.08 3.94 -4.52
N ALA A 268 17.04 4.13 -5.84
CA ALA A 268 16.23 3.34 -6.77
C ALA A 268 16.96 3.16 -8.10
N LEU A 269 16.82 1.98 -8.69
CA LEU A 269 17.32 1.63 -10.00
C LEU A 269 16.18 0.92 -10.77
N PRO A 270 15.67 1.49 -11.88
CA PRO A 270 16.12 2.70 -12.58
C PRO A 270 15.59 4.01 -11.95
N GLY A 271 16.36 5.09 -12.11
CA GLY A 271 15.96 6.44 -11.67
C GLY A 271 16.83 7.06 -10.59
N ALA A 272 18.09 6.64 -10.42
CA ALA A 272 18.94 7.15 -9.35
C ALA A 272 19.14 8.68 -9.36
N MET A 273 19.07 9.33 -10.52
CA MET A 273 19.21 10.79 -10.69
C MET A 273 17.87 11.56 -10.57
N PHE A 274 16.87 10.95 -9.94
CA PHE A 274 15.59 11.58 -9.72
C PHE A 274 15.67 12.76 -8.77
N LEU A 275 14.84 13.77 -9.01
CA LEU A 275 14.78 14.98 -8.21
C LEU A 275 13.38 15.20 -7.68
N VAL A 276 13.27 15.52 -6.40
CA VAL A 276 12.07 16.07 -5.79
C VAL A 276 12.39 17.46 -5.29
N ALA A 277 11.60 18.44 -5.69
CA ALA A 277 11.70 19.80 -5.21
C ALA A 277 10.33 20.38 -4.90
N TYR A 278 10.31 21.50 -4.17
CA TYR A 278 9.09 22.20 -3.84
C TYR A 278 9.26 23.71 -4.05
N ILE A 279 8.27 24.33 -4.69
CA ILE A 279 8.08 25.78 -4.74
C ILE A 279 6.85 26.08 -3.89
N GLY A 280 7.09 26.51 -2.64
CA GLY A 280 6.06 26.51 -1.60
C GLY A 280 5.57 25.08 -1.33
N ASP A 281 4.29 24.83 -1.59
CA ASP A 281 3.65 23.51 -1.46
C ASP A 281 3.54 22.75 -2.78
N ILE A 282 3.93 23.35 -3.90
CA ILE A 282 3.80 22.74 -5.22
C ILE A 282 5.01 21.82 -5.48
N PRO A 283 4.81 20.51 -5.61
CA PRO A 283 5.87 19.56 -5.94
C PRO A 283 6.36 19.74 -7.38
N LEU A 284 7.65 19.58 -7.56
CA LEU A 284 8.34 19.52 -8.83
C LEU A 284 9.19 18.25 -8.87
N LEU A 285 8.99 17.40 -9.87
CA LEU A 285 9.71 16.14 -10.04
C LEU A 285 10.58 16.18 -11.27
N GLY A 286 11.88 15.97 -11.07
CA GLY A 286 12.80 15.73 -12.16
C GLY A 286 12.86 14.25 -12.50
N VAL A 287 12.49 13.90 -13.72
CA VAL A 287 12.48 12.55 -14.28
C VAL A 287 13.71 12.32 -15.15
N PRO A 288 14.64 11.43 -14.74
CA PRO A 288 15.86 11.16 -15.51
C PRO A 288 15.58 10.31 -16.76
N ALA A 289 16.55 10.29 -17.67
CA ALA A 289 16.41 9.69 -19.01
C ALA A 289 16.10 8.19 -19.03
N CYS A 290 16.33 7.47 -17.93
CA CYS A 290 15.89 6.09 -17.80
C CYS A 290 14.36 5.92 -18.00
N GLY A 291 13.56 6.99 -17.83
CA GLY A 291 12.13 7.01 -18.13
C GLY A 291 11.77 6.72 -19.59
N LEU A 292 12.71 6.89 -20.54
CA LEU A 292 12.50 6.53 -21.94
C LEU A 292 12.63 5.03 -22.21
N HIS A 293 13.44 4.34 -21.41
CA HIS A 293 13.87 2.96 -21.69
C HIS A 293 13.27 1.93 -20.72
N HIS A 294 12.87 2.36 -19.52
CA HIS A 294 12.28 1.47 -18.52
C HIS A 294 10.80 1.76 -18.32
N ARG A 295 10.00 0.69 -18.33
CA ARG A 295 8.54 0.75 -18.13
C ARG A 295 8.18 1.35 -16.76
N ILE A 296 8.90 0.92 -15.72
CA ILE A 296 8.69 1.31 -14.33
C ILE A 296 9.99 1.89 -13.78
N THR A 297 9.89 3.04 -13.13
CA THR A 297 11.01 3.80 -12.55
C THR A 297 10.65 4.30 -11.16
N VAL A 298 11.58 5.00 -10.51
CA VAL A 298 11.28 5.70 -9.24
C VAL A 298 10.12 6.70 -9.33
N LEU A 299 9.82 7.27 -10.51
CA LEU A 299 8.63 8.11 -10.68
C LEU A 299 7.35 7.34 -10.33
N ASP A 300 7.26 6.07 -10.71
CA ASP A 300 6.11 5.21 -10.44
C ASP A 300 5.97 4.87 -8.94
N LEU A 301 7.05 5.01 -8.16
CA LEU A 301 7.05 4.86 -6.70
C LEU A 301 6.70 6.16 -5.98
N VAL A 302 7.17 7.30 -6.51
CA VAL A 302 7.06 8.61 -5.84
C VAL A 302 5.80 9.38 -6.22
N LEU A 303 5.40 9.35 -7.49
CA LEU A 303 4.26 10.12 -7.98
C LEU A 303 2.95 9.76 -7.26
N PRO A 304 2.58 8.47 -7.05
CA PRO A 304 1.38 8.13 -6.30
C PRO A 304 1.39 8.66 -4.86
N ARG A 305 2.56 8.67 -4.21
CA ARG A 305 2.74 9.18 -2.84
C ARG A 305 2.47 10.69 -2.76
N ILE A 306 3.00 11.45 -3.70
CA ILE A 306 2.76 12.90 -3.81
C ILE A 306 1.28 13.19 -4.09
N LEU A 307 0.64 12.40 -4.96
CA LEU A 307 -0.79 12.54 -5.24
C LEU A 307 -1.67 12.12 -4.04
N ALA A 308 -1.18 11.22 -3.18
CA ALA A 308 -1.80 10.88 -1.90
C ALA A 308 -1.54 11.93 -0.78
N GLY A 309 -0.86 13.04 -1.11
CA GLY A 309 -0.59 14.14 -0.19
C GLY A 309 0.68 13.96 0.66
N GLU A 310 1.54 12.99 0.35
CA GLU A 310 2.81 12.84 1.05
C GLU A 310 3.84 13.86 0.55
N ARG A 311 4.53 14.53 1.50
CA ARG A 311 5.70 15.36 1.19
C ARG A 311 6.94 14.47 1.21
N VAL A 312 7.47 14.17 0.03
CA VAL A 312 8.59 13.24 -0.17
C VAL A 312 9.91 13.98 -0.04
N GLY A 313 10.65 13.67 1.03
CA GLY A 313 11.94 14.26 1.33
C GLY A 313 13.12 13.32 1.06
N LYS A 314 14.32 13.74 1.49
CA LYS A 314 15.53 12.92 1.47
C LYS A 314 15.36 11.58 2.18
N LYS A 315 14.62 11.56 3.29
CA LYS A 315 14.35 10.35 4.09
C LYS A 315 13.57 9.34 3.24
N GLU A 316 12.47 9.78 2.65
CA GLU A 316 11.57 8.95 1.86
C GLU A 316 12.26 8.38 0.62
N LEU A 317 13.12 9.16 -0.03
CA LEU A 317 13.93 8.72 -1.17
C LEU A 317 15.02 7.71 -0.77
N ALA A 318 15.55 7.79 0.46
CA ALA A 318 16.56 6.86 0.96
C ALA A 318 15.95 5.50 1.32
N PHE A 319 14.76 5.47 1.94
CA PHE A 319 14.09 4.23 2.33
C PHE A 319 13.67 3.35 1.14
N ILE A 320 13.50 3.93 -0.05
CA ILE A 320 13.27 3.17 -1.30
C ILE A 320 14.41 2.17 -1.57
N GLY A 321 15.63 2.42 -1.04
CA GLY A 321 16.79 1.54 -1.22
C GLY A 321 16.53 0.09 -0.83
N HIS A 322 15.69 -0.14 0.17
CA HIS A 322 15.21 -1.48 0.47
C HIS A 322 14.13 -1.87 -0.56
N GLY A 323 14.48 -2.73 -1.51
CA GLY A 323 13.56 -3.16 -2.58
C GLY A 323 13.54 -2.25 -3.82
N GLY A 324 14.31 -1.15 -3.83
CA GLY A 324 14.41 -0.20 -4.95
C GLY A 324 15.18 -0.69 -6.18
N LEU A 325 15.47 -1.99 -6.32
CA LEU A 325 16.15 -2.56 -7.49
C LEU A 325 15.14 -3.26 -8.40
N CYS A 326 14.84 -2.66 -9.55
CA CYS A 326 14.02 -3.27 -10.58
C CYS A 326 14.82 -4.37 -11.28
N LYS A 327 14.19 -5.52 -11.50
CA LYS A 327 14.80 -6.65 -12.21
C LYS A 327 14.71 -6.55 -13.73
N ASP A 328 14.06 -5.51 -14.25
CA ASP A 328 13.83 -5.29 -15.68
C ASP A 328 13.30 -6.54 -16.40
N CYS A 329 12.27 -7.15 -15.81
CA CYS A 329 11.71 -8.42 -16.29
C CYS A 329 11.16 -8.28 -17.73
N PRO A 330 11.30 -9.32 -18.58
CA PRO A 330 10.76 -9.30 -19.95
C PRO A 330 9.25 -8.97 -20.00
N GLU A 331 8.48 -9.62 -19.12
CA GLU A 331 7.09 -9.30 -18.83
C GLU A 331 7.03 -8.53 -17.50
N CYS A 332 6.46 -7.33 -17.54
CA CYS A 332 6.36 -6.48 -16.36
C CYS A 332 5.13 -6.89 -15.54
N SER A 333 5.36 -7.32 -14.30
CA SER A 333 4.30 -7.67 -13.34
C SER A 333 4.16 -6.64 -12.21
N TYR A 334 4.74 -5.45 -12.35
CA TYR A 334 4.54 -4.37 -11.40
C TYR A 334 3.04 -4.00 -11.32
N PRO A 335 2.45 -3.77 -10.12
CA PRO A 335 3.09 -3.67 -8.80
C PRO A 335 3.20 -5.01 -8.02
N HIS A 336 2.92 -6.16 -8.63
CA HIS A 336 3.00 -7.47 -7.97
C HIS A 336 4.44 -7.98 -7.77
N CYS A 337 5.42 -7.44 -8.49
CA CYS A 337 6.85 -7.76 -8.33
C CYS A 337 7.45 -7.12 -7.04
N PRO A 338 8.71 -7.43 -6.63
CA PRO A 338 9.33 -6.91 -5.40
C PRO A 338 9.80 -5.44 -5.49
N PHE A 339 9.73 -4.81 -6.65
CA PHE A 339 10.27 -3.46 -6.86
C PHE A 339 9.53 -2.41 -6.02
N GLY A 340 10.29 -1.61 -5.27
CA GLY A 340 9.76 -0.54 -4.42
C GLY A 340 9.09 -1.00 -3.13
N LYS A 341 9.16 -2.30 -2.79
CA LYS A 341 8.47 -2.89 -1.62
C LYS A 341 9.31 -2.91 -0.35
N GLY A 342 9.96 -1.78 -0.06
CA GLY A 342 10.74 -1.58 1.16
C GLY A 342 9.90 -1.55 2.44
N ILE A 343 10.61 -1.63 3.57
CA ILE A 343 10.07 -1.43 4.93
C ILE A 343 10.40 0.00 5.34
#